data_AF-A0A1H8ZSF3-F1
#
_entry.id   AF-A0A1H8ZSF3-F1
#
_cell.length_a   1.000
_cell.length_b   1.000
_cell.length_c   1.000
_cell.angle_alpha   90.00
_cell.angle_beta   90.00
_cell.angle_gamma   90.00
#
_symmetry.space_group_name_H-M   'P 1'
#
loop_
_entity.id
_entity.type
_entity.pdbx_description
1 polymer ?
#
loop_
_entity_poly.entity_id
_entity_poly.type
_entity_poly.pdbx_seq_one_letter_code
_entity_poly.pdbx_strand_id
1 'polypeptide(L)'
;MKYKRRQSSYQWLFLQRLLCLFVLLALTGCISPIALNRAVIAYDEAVTDSISQQLLVNIVRAHYRQPVHFTGVSNIAATFTFVANAGAIPSPGGLAGATLMPIFGGSLAESPTISIVPIEGEEFTQRLLTPFPQSKLTLLLRQHYDVDMLLRMMAQEVRMAHSERHSVHRNIPSDKAGYEMFRRVVLHFSAIQDHNQLYAEPLLLKHTWKIPSSSIAPDSFQSLQKEFIVHYDAEDDSFVLRKHTPGPILITNYDPDLLPEEEREALNERARDWDVSDIAFDIRAGHYGGEWPMSGMFRLRSFHSILGSLGEALGNEKGYHVEKDARTPPILNNENPDQTLEFVVSKLPSADADLSIRWNDRYYAVNTIGPHARWNRNAFQLLFLLFQMTVTDLPRIGVPSITIAK
;
A
#
# COMPACT_ATOMS: atom_id res chain seq x y z
N MET A 1 28.16 -73.55 -33.97
CA MET A 1 27.51 -73.04 -32.72
C MET A 1 28.23 -71.88 -32.00
N LYS A 2 29.27 -71.22 -32.56
CA LYS A 2 29.99 -70.12 -31.85
C LYS A 2 29.66 -68.69 -32.32
N TYR A 3 28.99 -68.49 -33.46
CA TYR A 3 28.74 -67.14 -34.01
C TYR A 3 27.49 -66.44 -33.44
N LYS A 4 26.44 -67.20 -33.12
CA LYS A 4 25.14 -66.66 -32.67
C LYS A 4 25.16 -66.10 -31.23
N ARG A 5 26.10 -66.55 -30.39
CA ARG A 5 26.19 -66.13 -28.98
C ARG A 5 26.89 -64.78 -28.79
N ARG A 6 27.73 -64.35 -29.73
CA ARG A 6 28.50 -63.09 -29.64
C ARG A 6 27.67 -61.87 -30.05
N GLN A 7 26.80 -61.99 -31.06
CA GLN A 7 25.88 -60.91 -31.51
C GLN A 7 24.88 -60.50 -30.42
N SER A 8 24.35 -61.45 -29.66
CA SER A 8 23.38 -61.17 -28.58
C SER A 8 23.97 -60.31 -27.46
N SER A 9 25.25 -60.47 -27.13
CA SER A 9 25.90 -59.72 -26.05
C SER A 9 26.18 -58.25 -26.44
N TYR A 10 26.55 -57.98 -27.70
CA TYR A 10 26.70 -56.61 -28.20
C TYR A 10 25.35 -55.89 -28.36
N GLN A 11 24.29 -56.59 -28.76
CA GLN A 11 22.95 -56.01 -28.85
C GLN A 11 22.39 -55.64 -27.47
N TRP A 12 22.67 -56.46 -26.44
CA TRP A 12 22.22 -56.19 -25.07
C TRP A 12 22.95 -54.99 -24.45
N LEU A 13 24.27 -54.89 -24.66
CA LEU A 13 25.07 -53.72 -24.23
C LEU A 13 24.65 -52.44 -24.97
N PHE A 14 24.25 -52.53 -26.24
CA PHE A 14 23.76 -51.38 -27.02
C PHE A 14 22.39 -50.92 -26.55
N LEU A 15 21.44 -51.84 -26.31
CA LEU A 15 20.13 -51.51 -25.73
C LEU A 15 20.26 -50.90 -24.33
N GLN A 16 21.17 -51.41 -23.50
CA GLN A 16 21.39 -50.90 -22.15
C GLN A 16 21.97 -49.46 -22.17
N ARG A 17 22.88 -49.17 -23.11
CA ARG A 17 23.37 -47.80 -23.33
C ARG A 17 22.29 -46.86 -23.86
N LEU A 18 21.41 -47.35 -24.74
CA LEU A 18 20.31 -46.57 -25.31
C LEU A 18 19.23 -46.26 -24.25
N LEU A 19 18.95 -47.23 -23.37
CA LEU A 19 18.06 -47.06 -22.23
C LEU A 19 18.65 -46.10 -21.19
N CYS A 20 19.94 -46.19 -20.88
CA CYS A 20 20.63 -45.22 -20.01
C CYS A 20 20.62 -43.80 -20.61
N LEU A 21 20.82 -43.67 -21.92
CA LEU A 21 20.75 -42.38 -22.61
C LEU A 21 19.32 -41.81 -22.58
N PHE A 22 18.31 -42.67 -22.79
CA PHE A 22 16.89 -42.28 -22.70
C PHE A 22 16.50 -41.86 -21.27
N VAL A 23 16.99 -42.55 -20.24
CA VAL A 23 16.78 -42.19 -18.83
C VAL A 23 17.48 -40.87 -18.50
N LEU A 24 18.72 -40.66 -18.98
CA LEU A 24 19.44 -39.38 -18.85
C LEU A 24 18.71 -38.23 -19.56
N LEU A 25 18.12 -38.48 -20.73
CA LEU A 25 17.31 -37.49 -21.46
C LEU A 25 15.98 -37.20 -20.75
N ALA A 26 15.32 -38.23 -20.22
CA ALA A 26 14.07 -38.08 -19.46
C ALA A 26 14.27 -37.30 -18.15
N LEU A 27 15.45 -37.42 -17.52
CA LEU A 27 15.83 -36.64 -16.32
C LEU A 27 16.02 -35.13 -16.61
N THR A 28 16.23 -34.72 -17.87
CA THR A 28 16.35 -33.30 -18.26
C THR A 28 15.00 -32.66 -18.64
N GLY A 29 13.90 -33.42 -18.61
CA GLY A 29 12.60 -33.05 -19.17
C GLY A 29 11.68 -32.16 -18.32
N CYS A 30 12.09 -31.64 -17.17
CA CYS A 30 11.23 -30.80 -16.32
C CYS A 30 11.79 -29.37 -16.14
N ILE A 31 12.07 -28.67 -17.23
CA ILE A 31 12.48 -27.25 -17.21
C ILE A 31 11.27 -26.30 -17.04
N SER A 32 10.04 -26.78 -17.21
CA SER A 32 8.82 -25.96 -17.23
C SER A 32 8.49 -25.22 -15.93
N PRO A 33 8.60 -25.81 -14.71
CA PRO A 33 8.22 -25.10 -13.48
C PRO A 33 9.21 -23.99 -13.08
N ILE A 34 10.51 -24.20 -13.32
CA ILE A 34 11.57 -23.26 -12.93
C ILE A 34 11.59 -22.05 -13.87
N ALA A 35 11.38 -22.26 -15.17
CA ALA A 35 11.26 -21.16 -16.14
C ALA A 35 10.00 -20.31 -15.86
N LEU A 36 8.87 -20.95 -15.52
CA LEU A 36 7.64 -20.24 -15.16
C LEU A 36 7.81 -19.43 -13.87
N ASN A 37 8.40 -20.01 -12.82
CA ASN A 37 8.62 -19.29 -11.55
C ASN A 37 9.54 -18.08 -11.73
N ARG A 38 10.63 -18.22 -12.51
CA ARG A 38 11.51 -17.09 -12.83
C ARG A 38 10.80 -15.99 -13.63
N ALA A 39 9.94 -16.36 -14.58
CA ALA A 39 9.17 -15.41 -15.35
C ALA A 39 8.15 -14.65 -14.49
N VAL A 40 7.48 -15.33 -13.55
CA VAL A 40 6.55 -14.69 -12.61
C VAL A 40 7.26 -13.73 -11.66
N ILE A 41 8.43 -14.09 -11.13
CA ILE A 41 9.22 -13.22 -10.26
C ILE A 41 9.72 -11.99 -11.03
N ALA A 42 10.29 -12.18 -12.22
CA ALA A 42 10.76 -11.07 -13.05
C ALA A 42 9.61 -10.15 -13.49
N TYR A 43 8.42 -10.71 -13.69
CA TYR A 43 7.20 -9.93 -13.95
C TYR A 43 6.78 -9.09 -12.74
N ASP A 44 6.72 -9.67 -11.55
CA ASP A 44 6.34 -8.96 -10.32
C ASP A 44 7.31 -7.82 -10.00
N GLU A 45 8.61 -8.08 -10.18
CA GLU A 45 9.68 -7.08 -10.06
C GLU A 45 9.50 -5.95 -11.08
N ALA A 46 9.27 -6.27 -12.36
CA ALA A 46 9.06 -5.27 -13.40
C ALA A 46 7.81 -4.39 -13.17
N VAL A 47 6.72 -4.97 -12.65
CA VAL A 47 5.50 -4.23 -12.30
C VAL A 47 5.75 -3.31 -11.11
N THR A 48 6.37 -3.83 -10.05
CA THR A 48 6.68 -3.06 -8.83
C THR A 48 7.63 -1.91 -9.13
N ASP A 49 8.66 -2.14 -9.95
CA ASP A 49 9.60 -1.12 -10.40
C ASP A 49 8.89 -0.04 -11.23
N SER A 50 8.02 -0.44 -12.15
CA SER A 50 7.28 0.49 -13.00
C SER A 50 6.40 1.44 -12.18
N ILE A 51 5.68 0.92 -11.18
CA ILE A 51 4.86 1.74 -10.29
C ILE A 51 5.74 2.67 -9.45
N SER A 52 6.84 2.16 -8.89
CA SER A 52 7.77 2.95 -8.08
C SER A 52 8.40 4.09 -8.88
N GLN A 53 8.81 3.83 -10.12
CA GLN A 53 9.31 4.86 -11.03
C GLN A 53 8.22 5.88 -11.40
N GLN A 54 6.97 5.46 -11.61
CA GLN A 54 5.87 6.39 -11.88
C GLN A 54 5.58 7.32 -10.70
N LEU A 55 5.62 6.80 -9.47
CA LEU A 55 5.49 7.63 -8.26
C LEU A 55 6.58 8.69 -8.22
N LEU A 56 7.84 8.29 -8.44
CA LEU A 56 8.97 9.21 -8.43
C LEU A 56 8.89 10.25 -9.56
N VAL A 57 8.49 9.83 -10.77
CA VAL A 57 8.28 10.74 -11.91
C VAL A 57 7.19 11.75 -11.59
N ASN A 58 6.10 11.33 -10.95
CA ASN A 58 5.00 12.22 -10.60
C ASN A 58 5.35 13.18 -9.46
N ILE A 59 6.24 12.80 -8.53
CA ILE A 59 6.82 13.74 -7.56
C ILE A 59 7.66 14.80 -8.28
N VAL A 60 8.50 14.40 -9.24
CA VAL A 60 9.31 15.33 -10.03
C VAL A 60 8.44 16.24 -10.90
N ARG A 61 7.37 15.72 -11.51
CA ARG A 61 6.38 16.53 -12.23
C ARG A 61 5.72 17.55 -11.31
N ALA A 62 5.29 17.14 -10.12
CA ALA A 62 4.71 18.05 -9.13
C ALA A 62 5.70 19.16 -8.75
N HIS A 63 6.97 18.83 -8.53
CA HIS A 63 8.04 19.82 -8.29
C HIS A 63 8.16 20.85 -9.43
N TYR A 64 8.08 20.41 -10.68
CA TYR A 64 8.09 21.28 -11.86
C TYR A 64 6.72 21.86 -12.25
N ARG A 65 5.69 21.71 -11.39
CA ARG A 65 4.31 22.17 -11.62
C ARG A 65 3.70 21.64 -12.92
N GLN A 66 4.05 20.41 -13.27
CA GLN A 66 3.49 19.70 -14.40
C GLN A 66 2.33 18.80 -13.95
N PRO A 67 1.35 18.52 -14.82
CA PRO A 67 0.25 17.61 -14.50
C PRO A 67 0.76 16.23 -14.11
N VAL A 68 0.24 15.70 -13.00
CA VAL A 68 0.47 14.33 -12.55
C VAL A 68 -0.28 13.37 -13.48
N HIS A 69 0.35 12.27 -13.84
CA HIS A 69 -0.24 11.27 -14.73
C HIS A 69 0.27 9.86 -14.41
N PHE A 70 -0.66 8.90 -14.30
CA PHE A 70 -0.37 7.50 -14.02
C PHE A 70 -0.75 6.62 -15.20
N THR A 71 0.16 5.71 -15.58
CA THR A 71 -0.05 4.74 -16.66
C THR A 71 -0.09 3.34 -16.08
N GLY A 72 -1.22 2.66 -16.16
CA GLY A 72 -1.33 1.28 -15.70
C GLY A 72 -0.72 0.31 -16.71
N VAL A 73 -0.03 -0.71 -16.23
CA VAL A 73 0.21 -1.92 -17.04
C VAL A 73 -0.94 -2.87 -16.71
N SER A 74 -1.92 -3.01 -17.61
CA SER A 74 -3.14 -3.78 -17.33
C SER A 74 -2.93 -5.28 -17.44
N ASN A 75 -2.01 -5.71 -18.31
CA ASN A 75 -1.68 -7.11 -18.50
C ASN A 75 -0.35 -7.24 -19.29
N ILE A 76 0.53 -8.17 -18.89
CA ILE A 76 1.62 -8.62 -19.75
C ILE A 76 1.38 -10.10 -20.02
N ALA A 77 1.05 -10.43 -21.27
CA ALA A 77 0.87 -11.81 -21.70
C ALA A 77 2.17 -12.31 -22.35
N ALA A 78 2.93 -13.14 -21.63
CA ALA A 78 4.09 -13.83 -22.20
C ALA A 78 3.63 -15.13 -22.89
N THR A 79 3.75 -15.19 -24.22
CA THR A 79 3.52 -16.44 -24.97
C THR A 79 4.85 -17.10 -25.26
N PHE A 80 5.07 -18.30 -24.69
CA PHE A 80 6.23 -19.14 -24.98
C PHE A 80 5.85 -20.16 -26.05
N THR A 81 6.41 -20.01 -27.26
CA THR A 81 6.23 -21.01 -28.32
C THR A 81 7.49 -21.87 -28.40
N PHE A 82 7.35 -23.14 -28.02
CA PHE A 82 8.37 -24.16 -28.25
C PHE A 82 8.00 -24.96 -29.49
N VAL A 83 8.79 -24.82 -30.57
CA VAL A 83 8.63 -25.63 -31.78
C VAL A 83 9.80 -26.59 -31.86
N ALA A 84 9.52 -27.87 -31.65
CA ALA A 84 10.44 -28.96 -31.94
C ALA A 84 10.03 -29.62 -33.24
N ASN A 85 10.89 -29.51 -34.26
CA ASN A 85 10.69 -30.16 -35.55
C ASN A 85 11.65 -31.35 -35.65
N ALA A 86 11.10 -32.50 -36.02
CA ALA A 86 11.86 -33.68 -36.42
C ALA A 86 11.48 -34.03 -37.85
N GLY A 87 12.45 -34.05 -38.75
CA GLY A 87 12.25 -34.35 -40.16
C GLY A 87 13.33 -35.29 -40.68
N ALA A 88 13.18 -35.73 -41.91
CA ALA A 88 14.17 -36.56 -42.59
C ALA A 88 14.41 -36.01 -43.99
N ILE A 89 15.67 -35.72 -44.32
CA ILE A 89 16.06 -35.28 -45.66
C ILE A 89 16.91 -36.35 -46.35
N PRO A 90 16.89 -36.41 -47.69
CA PRO A 90 17.83 -37.25 -48.42
C PRO A 90 19.27 -36.78 -48.18
N SER A 91 20.21 -37.71 -48.00
CA SER A 91 21.63 -37.36 -47.83
C SER A 91 22.18 -36.57 -49.04
N PRO A 92 23.07 -35.58 -48.87
CA PRO A 92 23.60 -34.75 -49.95
C PRO A 92 24.56 -35.43 -50.96
N GLY A 93 24.49 -36.76 -51.12
CA GLY A 93 25.25 -37.54 -52.10
C GLY A 93 24.31 -38.50 -52.83
N GLY A 94 24.20 -38.34 -54.14
CA GLY A 94 23.11 -38.89 -54.96
C GLY A 94 22.91 -40.41 -54.96
N LEU A 95 21.62 -40.80 -55.06
CA LEU A 95 20.97 -42.00 -55.62
C LEU A 95 21.56 -43.42 -55.46
N ALA A 96 22.59 -43.63 -54.64
CA ALA A 96 23.08 -44.97 -54.29
C ALA A 96 22.90 -45.23 -52.78
N GLY A 97 21.66 -45.56 -52.40
CA GLY A 97 21.28 -45.92 -51.03
C GLY A 97 20.33 -44.91 -50.42
N ALA A 98 19.06 -45.29 -50.27
CA ALA A 98 17.98 -44.49 -49.68
C ALA A 98 18.21 -44.25 -48.18
N THR A 99 19.24 -43.49 -47.83
CA THR A 99 19.60 -43.20 -46.44
C THR A 99 19.04 -41.83 -46.10
N LEU A 100 17.92 -41.85 -45.37
CA LEU A 100 17.31 -40.65 -44.83
C LEU A 100 18.15 -40.15 -43.64
N MET A 101 18.61 -38.89 -43.72
CA MET A 101 19.28 -38.24 -42.61
C MET A 101 18.24 -37.55 -41.73
N PRO A 102 18.14 -37.89 -40.43
CA PRO A 102 17.25 -37.19 -39.53
C PRO A 102 17.77 -35.76 -39.28
N ILE A 103 16.87 -34.79 -39.34
CA ILE A 103 17.10 -33.41 -38.91
C ILE A 103 16.26 -33.17 -37.67
N PHE A 104 16.89 -32.61 -36.64
CA PHE A 104 16.25 -32.10 -35.45
C PHE A 104 16.49 -30.59 -35.39
N GLY A 105 15.42 -29.83 -35.27
CA GLY A 105 15.48 -28.38 -35.07
C GLY A 105 14.61 -27.99 -33.88
N GLY A 106 15.12 -27.18 -32.98
CA GLY A 106 14.35 -26.59 -31.89
C GLY A 106 14.46 -25.07 -31.98
N SER A 107 13.33 -24.38 -31.94
CA SER A 107 13.29 -22.93 -31.73
C SER A 107 12.51 -22.60 -30.46
N LEU A 108 13.08 -21.70 -29.67
CA LEU A 108 12.45 -21.04 -28.54
C LEU A 108 12.18 -19.61 -28.98
N ALA A 109 10.91 -19.24 -29.10
CA ALA A 109 10.50 -17.87 -29.38
C ALA A 109 9.67 -17.35 -28.19
N GLU A 110 10.09 -16.21 -27.65
CA GLU A 110 9.40 -15.48 -26.60
C GLU A 110 8.90 -14.17 -27.21
N SER A 111 7.58 -13.98 -27.26
CA SER A 111 6.96 -12.73 -27.72
C SER A 111 6.04 -12.20 -26.63
N PRO A 112 6.57 -11.44 -25.66
CA PRO A 112 5.76 -10.85 -24.61
C PRO A 112 4.90 -9.74 -25.22
N THR A 113 3.59 -9.86 -25.07
CA THR A 113 2.65 -8.81 -25.43
C THR A 113 2.41 -7.94 -24.21
N ILE A 114 2.87 -6.70 -24.27
CA ILE A 114 2.66 -5.72 -23.19
C ILE A 114 1.40 -4.93 -23.53
N SER A 115 0.40 -5.03 -22.65
CA SER A 115 -0.77 -4.17 -22.68
C SER A 115 -0.64 -3.03 -21.68
N ILE A 116 -0.62 -1.81 -22.19
CA ILE A 116 -0.66 -0.59 -21.38
C ILE A 116 -2.06 -0.02 -21.49
N VAL A 117 -2.71 0.16 -20.34
CA VAL A 117 -3.98 0.87 -20.25
C VAL A 117 -3.70 2.08 -19.37
N PRO A 118 -3.75 3.31 -19.93
CA PRO A 118 -3.70 4.50 -19.12
C PRO A 118 -4.72 4.37 -17.97
N ILE A 119 -4.35 4.74 -16.74
CA ILE A 119 -5.34 4.83 -15.66
C ILE A 119 -6.06 6.16 -15.90
N GLU A 120 -6.93 6.15 -16.91
CA GLU A 120 -7.70 7.29 -17.37
C GLU A 120 -9.16 7.10 -16.98
N GLY A 121 -9.79 8.18 -16.53
CA GLY A 121 -11.18 8.19 -16.13
C GLY A 121 -11.48 9.30 -15.11
N GLU A 122 -12.69 9.84 -15.17
CA GLU A 122 -13.18 10.82 -14.20
C GLU A 122 -13.10 10.28 -12.77
N GLU A 123 -13.44 8.99 -12.56
CA GLU A 123 -13.36 8.34 -11.25
C GLU A 123 -11.95 8.31 -10.66
N PHE A 124 -10.93 8.02 -11.47
CA PHE A 124 -9.54 8.03 -10.99
C PHE A 124 -9.11 9.44 -10.62
N THR A 125 -9.41 10.41 -11.47
CA THR A 125 -9.09 11.82 -11.22
C THR A 125 -9.78 12.31 -9.95
N GLN A 126 -11.06 11.97 -9.77
CA GLN A 126 -11.81 12.28 -8.57
C GLN A 126 -11.14 11.67 -7.35
N ARG A 127 -10.85 10.36 -7.34
CA ARG A 127 -10.18 9.68 -6.20
C ARG A 127 -8.79 10.25 -5.89
N LEU A 128 -8.04 10.63 -6.92
CA LEU A 128 -6.73 11.24 -6.76
C LEU A 128 -6.81 12.61 -6.06
N LEU A 129 -7.87 13.37 -6.33
CA LEU A 129 -8.11 14.71 -5.81
C LEU A 129 -8.90 14.73 -4.50
N THR A 130 -9.72 13.72 -4.24
CA THR A 130 -10.47 13.57 -3.00
C THR A 130 -9.52 13.27 -1.84
N PRO A 131 -9.58 14.04 -0.74
CA PRO A 131 -8.81 13.74 0.46
C PRO A 131 -9.07 12.33 1.01
N PHE A 132 -8.05 11.74 1.64
CA PHE A 132 -8.21 10.40 2.20
C PHE A 132 -9.22 10.39 3.34
N PRO A 133 -10.15 9.41 3.39
CA PRO A 133 -11.04 9.26 4.53
C PRO A 133 -10.27 8.75 5.76
N GLN A 134 -10.74 9.10 6.96
CA GLN A 134 -10.16 8.68 8.24
C GLN A 134 -9.99 7.15 8.39
N SER A 135 -10.83 6.36 7.71
CA SER A 135 -10.76 4.89 7.72
C SER A 135 -9.46 4.33 7.14
N LYS A 136 -8.85 5.02 6.17
CA LYS A 136 -7.58 4.57 5.56
C LYS A 136 -6.40 4.80 6.50
N LEU A 137 -6.33 5.95 7.16
CA LEU A 137 -5.29 6.23 8.15
C LEU A 137 -5.38 5.25 9.34
N THR A 138 -6.59 5.02 9.84
CA THR A 138 -6.82 4.17 11.01
C THR A 138 -6.55 2.69 10.73
N LEU A 139 -6.82 2.22 9.51
CA LEU A 139 -6.38 0.91 9.05
C LEU A 139 -4.85 0.75 9.15
N LEU A 140 -4.09 1.76 8.72
CA LEU A 140 -2.63 1.74 8.77
C LEU A 140 -2.12 1.82 10.22
N LEU A 141 -2.74 2.64 11.08
CA LEU A 141 -2.39 2.70 12.50
C LEU A 141 -2.61 1.36 13.21
N ARG A 142 -3.71 0.64 12.90
CA ARG A 142 -3.98 -0.71 13.42
C ARG A 142 -2.97 -1.76 12.94
N GLN A 143 -2.35 -1.53 11.79
CA GLN A 143 -1.25 -2.34 11.27
C GLN A 143 0.11 -1.94 11.86
N HIS A 144 0.12 -1.07 12.89
CA HIS A 144 1.32 -0.61 13.58
C HIS A 144 2.29 0.17 12.67
N TYR A 145 1.77 0.85 11.65
CA TYR A 145 2.55 1.88 10.96
C TYR A 145 2.84 3.04 11.92
N ASP A 146 4.04 3.59 11.79
CA ASP A 146 4.49 4.75 12.56
C ASP A 146 3.57 5.95 12.31
N VAL A 147 2.95 6.44 13.38
CA VAL A 147 2.05 7.60 13.36
C VAL A 147 2.78 8.87 12.94
N ASP A 148 4.08 8.98 13.23
CA ASP A 148 4.91 10.12 12.83
C ASP A 148 4.98 10.19 11.29
N MET A 149 5.36 9.06 10.69
CA MET A 149 5.41 8.90 9.24
C MET A 149 4.04 9.15 8.59
N LEU A 150 2.99 8.52 9.14
CA LEU A 150 1.64 8.60 8.59
C LEU A 150 1.12 10.03 8.61
N LEU A 151 1.20 10.73 9.74
CA LEU A 151 0.69 12.09 9.84
C LEU A 151 1.53 13.07 9.03
N ARG A 152 2.86 12.92 8.98
CA ARG A 152 3.71 13.76 8.11
C ARG A 152 3.43 13.58 6.62
N MET A 153 3.05 12.38 6.20
CA MET A 153 2.70 12.06 4.81
C MET A 153 1.26 12.48 4.48
N MET A 154 0.30 12.10 5.33
CA MET A 154 -1.13 12.19 5.04
C MET A 154 -1.79 13.44 5.61
N ALA A 155 -1.31 14.04 6.69
CA ALA A 155 -1.96 15.22 7.27
C ALA A 155 -1.44 16.51 6.62
N GLN A 156 -2.38 17.36 6.21
CA GLN A 156 -2.13 18.69 5.64
C GLN A 156 -1.92 19.73 6.73
N GLU A 157 -2.73 19.66 7.78
CA GLU A 157 -2.72 20.60 8.89
C GLU A 157 -3.29 19.93 10.14
N VAL A 158 -2.91 20.46 11.30
CA VAL A 158 -3.56 20.17 12.58
C VAL A 158 -4.31 21.40 13.05
N ARG A 159 -5.53 21.18 13.52
CA ARG A 159 -6.41 22.21 14.07
C ARG A 159 -6.61 21.92 15.54
N MET A 160 -6.02 22.72 16.42
CA MET A 160 -6.17 22.54 17.86
C MET A 160 -7.38 23.33 18.37
N ALA A 161 -8.20 22.68 19.18
CA ALA A 161 -9.29 23.30 19.90
C ALA A 161 -8.74 23.86 21.22
N HIS A 162 -8.66 25.19 21.34
CA HIS A 162 -8.30 25.85 22.60
C HIS A 162 -9.34 26.91 22.95
N SER A 163 -10.13 26.65 23.99
CA SER A 163 -10.93 27.62 24.77
C SER A 163 -11.51 28.82 24.00
N GLU A 164 -12.15 28.58 22.85
CA GLU A 164 -12.81 29.56 21.94
C GLU A 164 -12.03 30.06 20.70
N ARG A 165 -10.78 29.64 20.49
CA ARG A 165 -10.07 29.88 19.21
C ARG A 165 -9.51 28.59 18.64
N HIS A 166 -9.86 28.31 17.39
CA HIS A 166 -9.19 27.27 16.61
C HIS A 166 -7.85 27.80 16.11
N SER A 167 -6.76 27.15 16.50
CA SER A 167 -5.44 27.41 15.91
C SER A 167 -5.18 26.38 14.82
N VAL A 168 -4.70 26.84 13.67
CA VAL A 168 -4.41 25.99 12.51
C VAL A 168 -2.91 26.02 12.27
N HIS A 169 -2.30 24.84 12.23
CA HIS A 169 -0.87 24.65 12.05
C HIS A 169 -0.63 23.75 10.85
N ARG A 170 -0.05 24.30 9.78
CA ARG A 170 0.09 23.61 8.50
C ARG A 170 1.38 22.81 8.45
N ASN A 171 1.32 21.64 7.82
CA ASN A 171 2.47 20.81 7.50
C ASN A 171 3.17 21.34 6.23
N ILE A 172 3.68 22.58 6.33
CA ILE A 172 4.35 23.32 5.25
C ILE A 172 5.56 24.05 5.85
N PRO A 173 6.81 23.67 5.51
CA PRO A 173 8.02 24.25 6.11
C PRO A 173 8.17 25.78 5.97
N SER A 174 7.56 26.39 4.94
CA SER A 174 7.58 27.85 4.74
C SER A 174 6.78 28.62 5.79
N ASP A 175 5.75 28.01 6.39
CA ASP A 175 5.08 28.51 7.60
C ASP A 175 5.82 27.99 8.84
N LYS A 176 6.90 28.67 9.21
CA LYS A 176 7.81 28.20 10.27
C LYS A 176 7.09 27.86 11.58
N ALA A 177 6.26 28.78 12.08
CA ALA A 177 5.58 28.59 13.36
C ALA A 177 4.50 27.49 13.29
N GLY A 178 3.74 27.45 12.19
CA GLY A 178 2.78 26.38 11.94
C GLY A 178 3.43 25.02 11.81
N TYR A 179 4.51 24.92 11.03
CA TYR A 179 5.24 23.68 10.79
C TYR A 179 5.89 23.13 12.05
N GLU A 180 6.57 23.98 12.83
CA GLU A 180 7.19 23.55 14.09
C GLU A 180 6.14 23.02 15.07
N MET A 181 4.99 23.70 15.19
CA MET A 181 3.90 23.23 16.05
C MET A 181 3.30 21.92 15.53
N PHE A 182 3.02 21.82 14.22
CA PHE A 182 2.55 20.59 13.61
C PHE A 182 3.51 19.42 13.91
N ARG A 183 4.81 19.62 13.71
CA ARG A 183 5.85 18.62 14.00
C ARG A 183 5.89 18.23 15.47
N ARG A 184 5.80 19.19 16.41
CA ARG A 184 5.73 18.89 17.85
C ARG A 184 4.51 18.06 18.22
N VAL A 185 3.35 18.36 17.65
CA VAL A 185 2.13 17.57 17.85
C VAL A 185 2.34 16.16 17.31
N VAL A 186 2.82 15.98 16.09
CA VAL A 186 3.03 14.64 15.53
C VAL A 186 4.06 13.83 16.35
N LEU A 187 5.16 14.46 16.77
CA LEU A 187 6.17 13.84 17.64
C LEU A 187 5.59 13.40 19.00
N HIS A 188 4.58 14.11 19.51
CA HIS A 188 3.85 13.71 20.72
C HIS A 188 3.08 12.42 20.51
N PHE A 189 2.38 12.28 19.38
CA PHE A 189 1.64 11.05 19.04
C PHE A 189 2.60 9.88 18.88
N SER A 190 3.76 10.10 18.25
CA SER A 190 4.83 9.10 18.13
C SER A 190 5.27 8.60 19.51
N ALA A 191 5.58 9.51 20.44
CA ALA A 191 5.96 9.13 21.81
C ALA A 191 4.88 8.30 22.52
N ILE A 192 3.60 8.61 22.33
CA ILE A 192 2.47 7.85 22.89
C ILE A 192 2.35 6.47 22.23
N GLN A 193 2.50 6.40 20.90
CA GLN A 193 2.43 5.16 20.13
C GLN A 193 3.56 4.19 20.51
N ASP A 194 4.79 4.69 20.69
CA ASP A 194 5.97 3.91 21.08
C ASP A 194 5.76 3.14 22.40
N HIS A 195 4.83 3.60 23.24
CA HIS A 195 4.47 2.98 24.51
C HIS A 195 3.17 2.15 24.44
N ASN A 196 2.63 1.92 23.24
CA ASN A 196 1.35 1.25 22.98
C ASN A 196 0.18 1.88 23.74
N GLN A 197 0.21 3.21 23.92
CA GLN A 197 -0.86 3.97 24.59
C GLN A 197 -1.68 4.81 23.61
N LEU A 198 -1.42 4.69 22.30
CA LEU A 198 -2.15 5.41 21.26
C LEU A 198 -3.29 4.53 20.75
N TYR A 199 -4.52 4.94 21.04
CA TYR A 199 -5.74 4.28 20.59
C TYR A 199 -6.27 5.01 19.36
N ALA A 200 -6.66 4.29 18.32
CA ALA A 200 -7.23 4.84 17.08
C ALA A 200 -8.45 4.01 16.68
N GLU A 201 -9.57 4.26 17.37
CA GLU A 201 -10.75 3.39 17.35
C GLU A 201 -12.05 4.16 17.16
N PRO A 202 -13.07 3.56 16.52
CA PRO A 202 -14.39 4.16 16.43
C PRO A 202 -15.00 4.26 17.82
N LEU A 203 -15.55 5.42 18.14
CA LEU A 203 -16.24 5.63 19.41
C LEU A 203 -17.51 4.77 19.45
N LEU A 204 -17.56 3.75 20.30
CA LEU A 204 -18.74 2.87 20.38
C LEU A 204 -19.89 3.59 21.09
N LEU A 205 -20.91 4.00 20.35
CA LEU A 205 -22.09 4.64 20.91
C LEU A 205 -23.08 3.59 21.37
N LYS A 206 -23.56 3.75 22.60
CA LYS A 206 -24.64 2.92 23.14
C LYS A 206 -25.89 3.76 23.11
N HIS A 207 -26.94 3.21 22.55
CA HIS A 207 -28.25 3.85 22.54
C HIS A 207 -29.23 2.94 23.26
N THR A 208 -29.97 3.53 24.21
CA THR A 208 -30.96 2.82 25.01
C THR A 208 -32.32 3.47 24.84
N TRP A 209 -33.33 2.67 24.48
CA TRP A 209 -34.72 3.11 24.41
C TRP A 209 -35.59 2.27 25.33
N LYS A 210 -36.54 2.91 26.01
CA LYS A 210 -37.55 2.23 26.81
C LYS A 210 -38.90 2.39 26.12
N ILE A 211 -39.54 1.28 25.77
CA ILE A 211 -40.83 1.28 25.07
C ILE A 211 -41.85 0.42 25.83
N PRO A 212 -43.10 0.87 26.02
CA PRO A 212 -44.13 0.06 26.67
C PRO A 212 -44.40 -1.22 25.88
N SER A 213 -44.66 -2.34 26.57
CA SER A 213 -44.94 -3.64 25.92
C SER A 213 -46.15 -3.57 24.98
N SER A 214 -47.16 -2.78 25.36
CA SER A 214 -48.39 -2.52 24.59
C SER A 214 -48.16 -1.82 23.25
N SER A 215 -47.01 -1.18 23.05
CA SER A 215 -46.66 -0.47 21.81
C SER A 215 -46.07 -1.38 20.74
N ILE A 216 -45.73 -2.63 21.07
CA ILE A 216 -45.11 -3.58 20.15
C ILE A 216 -46.17 -4.56 19.64
N ALA A 217 -46.44 -4.54 18.34
CA ALA A 217 -47.23 -5.58 17.71
C ALA A 217 -46.50 -6.94 17.80
N PRO A 218 -47.17 -8.06 18.10
CA PRO A 218 -46.54 -9.37 18.28
C PRO A 218 -45.61 -9.78 17.11
N ASP A 219 -46.01 -9.46 15.89
CA ASP A 219 -45.24 -9.80 14.68
C ASP A 219 -44.00 -8.92 14.47
N SER A 220 -43.91 -7.77 15.14
CA SER A 220 -42.78 -6.83 15.03
C SER A 220 -41.64 -7.14 16.01
N PHE A 221 -41.88 -7.97 17.03
CA PHE A 221 -40.89 -8.30 18.05
C PHE A 221 -39.66 -9.01 17.47
N GLN A 222 -39.87 -9.93 16.53
CA GLN A 222 -38.77 -10.65 15.87
C GLN A 222 -37.89 -9.70 15.04
N SER A 223 -38.47 -8.65 14.45
CA SER A 223 -37.72 -7.63 13.72
C SER A 223 -36.87 -6.77 14.66
N LEU A 224 -37.40 -6.41 15.82
CA LEU A 224 -36.64 -5.70 16.86
C LEU A 224 -35.45 -6.51 17.35
N GLN A 225 -35.61 -7.82 17.58
CA GLN A 225 -34.51 -8.70 18.01
C GLN A 225 -33.39 -8.85 16.96
N LYS A 226 -33.66 -8.57 15.67
CA LYS A 226 -32.60 -8.58 14.64
C LYS A 226 -31.70 -7.36 14.71
N GLU A 227 -32.21 -6.22 15.15
CA GLU A 227 -31.50 -4.95 15.15
C GLU A 227 -31.03 -4.48 16.52
N PHE A 228 -31.69 -4.95 17.59
CA PHE A 228 -31.48 -4.49 18.96
C PHE A 228 -31.29 -5.68 19.91
N ILE A 229 -30.51 -5.45 20.96
CA ILE A 229 -30.55 -6.29 22.15
C ILE A 229 -31.80 -5.89 22.94
N VAL A 230 -32.75 -6.81 23.08
CA VAL A 230 -34.05 -6.55 23.70
C VAL A 230 -34.11 -7.21 25.08
N HIS A 231 -34.44 -6.45 26.11
CA HIS A 231 -34.68 -6.95 27.46
C HIS A 231 -36.08 -6.55 27.93
N TYR A 232 -36.83 -7.47 28.55
CA TYR A 232 -38.14 -7.17 29.12
C TYR A 232 -37.99 -6.81 30.60
N ASP A 233 -38.53 -5.66 30.98
CA ASP A 233 -38.61 -5.16 32.34
C ASP A 233 -40.03 -5.40 32.87
N ALA A 234 -40.15 -6.39 33.76
CA ALA A 234 -41.44 -6.83 34.31
C ALA A 234 -42.03 -5.87 35.35
N GLU A 235 -41.22 -4.99 35.94
CA GLU A 235 -41.71 -4.03 36.95
C GLU A 235 -42.48 -2.87 36.29
N ASP A 236 -42.02 -2.44 35.11
CA ASP A 236 -42.57 -1.30 34.36
C ASP A 236 -43.29 -1.71 33.07
N ASP A 237 -43.57 -3.01 32.90
CA ASP A 237 -44.19 -3.63 31.71
C ASP A 237 -43.68 -3.05 30.38
N SER A 238 -42.36 -3.05 30.21
CA SER A 238 -41.69 -2.37 29.11
C SER A 238 -40.53 -3.16 28.55
N PHE A 239 -40.16 -2.88 27.31
CA PHE A 239 -38.94 -3.39 26.70
C PHE A 239 -37.87 -2.31 26.70
N VAL A 240 -36.68 -2.70 27.14
CA VAL A 240 -35.44 -1.94 27.00
C VAL A 240 -34.72 -2.44 25.75
N LEU A 241 -34.60 -1.57 24.76
CA LEU A 241 -33.86 -1.82 23.52
C LEU A 241 -32.47 -1.20 23.65
N ARG A 242 -31.43 -1.95 23.29
CA ARG A 242 -30.04 -1.46 23.22
C ARG A 242 -29.48 -1.69 21.83
N LYS A 243 -28.83 -0.68 21.25
CA LYS A 243 -28.08 -0.79 19.99
C LYS A 243 -26.70 -0.20 20.18
N HIS A 244 -25.69 -0.88 19.65
CA HIS A 244 -24.35 -0.34 19.55
C HIS A 244 -24.13 0.15 18.13
N THR A 245 -23.74 1.40 17.97
CA THR A 245 -23.44 2.00 16.67
C THR A 245 -22.01 2.54 16.69
N PRO A 246 -21.22 2.32 15.62
CA PRO A 246 -19.91 2.94 15.52
C PRO A 246 -20.09 4.45 15.29
N GLY A 247 -19.50 5.25 16.16
CA GLY A 247 -19.33 6.68 15.99
C GLY A 247 -18.08 7.02 15.16
N PRO A 248 -17.68 8.30 15.15
CA PRO A 248 -16.47 8.74 14.47
C PRO A 248 -15.21 8.11 15.07
N ILE A 249 -14.14 8.05 14.28
CA ILE A 249 -12.87 7.50 14.75
C ILE A 249 -12.09 8.61 15.45
N LEU A 250 -11.57 8.29 16.65
CA LEU A 250 -10.83 9.21 17.48
C LEU A 250 -9.45 8.63 17.79
N ILE A 251 -8.43 9.49 17.77
CA ILE A 251 -7.10 9.15 18.29
C ILE A 251 -6.98 9.64 19.74
N THR A 252 -6.74 8.74 20.67
CA THR A 252 -6.70 9.06 22.11
C THR A 252 -5.49 8.45 22.79
N ASN A 253 -5.12 8.99 23.96
CA ASN A 253 -4.12 8.39 24.85
C ASN A 253 -4.74 7.52 25.96
N TYR A 254 -6.01 7.18 25.81
CA TYR A 254 -6.81 6.39 26.73
C TYR A 254 -7.79 5.52 25.94
N ASP A 255 -8.26 4.43 26.55
CA ASP A 255 -9.27 3.58 25.94
C ASP A 255 -10.65 4.27 25.98
N PRO A 256 -11.24 4.62 24.81
CA PRO A 256 -12.53 5.32 24.76
C PRO A 256 -13.70 4.47 25.27
N ASP A 257 -13.58 3.14 25.33
CA ASP A 257 -14.64 2.26 25.83
C ASP A 257 -14.79 2.28 27.35
N LEU A 258 -13.76 2.77 28.06
CA LEU A 258 -13.80 2.97 29.51
C LEU A 258 -14.51 4.27 29.92
N LEU A 259 -14.87 5.14 28.96
CA LEU A 259 -15.55 6.39 29.25
C LEU A 259 -17.03 6.20 29.61
N PRO A 260 -17.58 7.04 30.52
CA PRO A 260 -19.02 7.14 30.73
C PRO A 260 -19.79 7.44 29.44
N GLU A 261 -21.05 7.00 29.36
CA GLU A 261 -21.89 7.21 28.17
C GLU A 261 -22.07 8.68 27.80
N GLU A 262 -22.33 9.55 28.79
CA GLU A 262 -22.46 11.00 28.59
C GLU A 262 -21.20 11.63 28.00
N GLU A 263 -20.01 11.19 28.42
CA GLU A 263 -18.75 11.69 27.89
C GLU A 263 -18.51 11.21 26.45
N ARG A 264 -18.87 9.97 26.13
CA ARG A 264 -18.79 9.44 24.76
C ARG A 264 -19.77 10.19 23.85
N GLU A 265 -20.97 10.49 24.30
CA GLU A 265 -21.91 11.31 23.54
C GLU A 265 -21.38 12.73 23.32
N ALA A 266 -20.80 13.37 24.34
CA ALA A 266 -20.20 14.69 24.19
C ALA A 266 -19.04 14.70 23.17
N LEU A 267 -18.20 13.67 23.17
CA LEU A 267 -17.15 13.48 22.16
C LEU A 267 -17.74 13.27 20.77
N ASN A 268 -18.82 12.50 20.65
CA ASN A 268 -19.52 12.28 19.39
C ASN A 268 -20.12 13.57 18.83
N GLU A 269 -20.80 14.38 19.65
CA GLU A 269 -21.38 15.64 19.18
C GLU A 269 -20.29 16.61 18.68
N ARG A 270 -19.16 16.70 19.39
CA ARG A 270 -18.00 17.48 18.93
C ARG A 270 -17.47 17.00 17.58
N ALA A 271 -17.63 15.72 17.31
CA ALA A 271 -17.09 15.04 16.15
C ALA A 271 -18.01 15.01 14.93
N ARG A 272 -19.31 15.25 15.12
CA ARG A 272 -20.31 15.26 14.05
C ARG A 272 -20.11 16.36 13.01
N ASP A 273 -19.47 17.45 13.38
CA ASP A 273 -19.23 18.60 12.51
C ASP A 273 -18.03 18.41 11.56
N TRP A 274 -17.33 17.27 11.61
CA TRP A 274 -16.09 17.05 10.87
C TRP A 274 -16.31 16.41 9.50
N ASP A 275 -15.46 16.79 8.55
CA ASP A 275 -15.44 16.16 7.23
C ASP A 275 -14.98 14.70 7.35
N VAL A 276 -15.37 13.85 6.39
CA VAL A 276 -14.95 12.43 6.32
C VAL A 276 -13.41 12.28 6.29
N SER A 277 -12.72 13.34 5.87
CA SER A 277 -11.27 13.44 5.74
C SER A 277 -10.59 14.13 6.92
N ASP A 278 -11.35 14.53 7.94
CA ASP A 278 -10.81 15.06 9.19
C ASP A 278 -10.79 13.91 10.22
N ILE A 279 -9.64 13.65 10.82
CA ILE A 279 -9.49 12.67 11.92
C ILE A 279 -9.24 13.43 13.21
N ALA A 280 -10.01 13.14 14.23
CA ALA A 280 -9.86 13.85 15.48
C ALA A 280 -9.02 13.14 16.51
N PHE A 281 -8.64 13.92 17.51
CA PHE A 281 -7.91 13.44 18.64
C PHE A 281 -8.32 14.12 19.94
N ASP A 282 -8.17 13.38 21.02
CA ASP A 282 -8.34 13.85 22.40
C ASP A 282 -7.25 13.24 23.28
N ILE A 283 -6.28 14.06 23.65
CA ILE A 283 -5.19 13.71 24.57
C ILE A 283 -5.51 14.30 25.93
N ARG A 284 -5.79 13.44 26.90
CA ARG A 284 -6.21 13.82 28.25
C ARG A 284 -5.08 13.75 29.25
N ALA A 285 -5.16 14.62 30.25
CA ALA A 285 -4.31 14.55 31.43
C ALA A 285 -4.58 13.27 32.23
N GLY A 286 -3.57 12.79 32.97
CA GLY A 286 -3.67 11.57 33.79
C GLY A 286 -3.38 10.26 33.05
N HIS A 287 -3.19 10.31 31.73
CA HIS A 287 -2.72 9.20 30.91
C HIS A 287 -1.32 9.48 30.36
N TYR A 288 -0.65 8.47 29.79
CA TYR A 288 0.69 8.65 29.24
C TYR A 288 0.69 9.70 28.13
N GLY A 289 1.63 10.65 28.18
CA GLY A 289 1.65 11.81 27.30
C GLY A 289 0.62 12.90 27.65
N GLY A 290 -0.14 12.73 28.74
CA GLY A 290 -1.14 13.68 29.21
C GLY A 290 -0.56 14.94 29.88
N GLU A 291 0.75 15.07 29.98
CA GLU A 291 1.44 16.29 30.46
C GLU A 291 1.25 17.48 29.51
N TRP A 292 0.91 17.20 28.25
CA TRP A 292 0.44 18.18 27.28
C TRP A 292 -0.96 17.82 26.77
N PRO A 293 -2.03 18.10 27.55
CA PRO A 293 -3.38 17.78 27.13
C PRO A 293 -3.80 18.68 25.96
N MET A 294 -4.39 18.09 24.94
CA MET A 294 -4.82 18.78 23.73
C MET A 294 -5.91 17.99 23.02
N SER A 295 -6.80 18.72 22.34
CA SER A 295 -7.82 18.10 21.49
C SER A 295 -7.94 18.88 20.19
N GLY A 296 -8.42 18.23 19.15
CA GLY A 296 -8.46 18.83 17.82
C GLY A 296 -8.65 17.81 16.72
N MET A 297 -8.24 18.18 15.51
CA MET A 297 -8.30 17.31 14.35
C MET A 297 -7.14 17.52 13.37
N PHE A 298 -6.77 16.46 12.68
CA PHE A 298 -5.91 16.50 11.50
C PHE A 298 -6.77 16.47 10.25
N ARG A 299 -6.48 17.38 9.32
CA ARG A 299 -7.06 17.33 7.98
C ARG A 299 -6.19 16.48 7.07
N LEU A 300 -6.74 15.44 6.48
CA LEU A 300 -6.02 14.55 5.58
C LEU A 300 -5.90 15.15 4.18
N ARG A 301 -4.81 14.79 3.49
CA ARG A 301 -4.48 15.15 2.12
C ARG A 301 -5.15 14.18 1.15
N SER A 302 -5.38 14.64 -0.07
CA SER A 302 -5.58 13.74 -1.21
C SER A 302 -4.24 13.20 -1.69
N PHE A 303 -4.25 12.12 -2.47
CA PHE A 303 -3.00 11.58 -3.01
C PHE A 303 -2.28 12.59 -3.92
N HIS A 304 -3.03 13.39 -4.69
CA HIS A 304 -2.48 14.52 -5.44
C HIS A 304 -1.75 15.54 -4.53
N SER A 305 -2.36 15.90 -3.38
CA SER A 305 -1.75 16.82 -2.42
C SER A 305 -0.49 16.25 -1.76
N ILE A 306 -0.42 14.93 -1.55
CA ILE A 306 0.80 14.24 -1.08
C ILE A 306 1.93 14.41 -2.10
N LEU A 307 1.67 14.11 -3.38
CA LEU A 307 2.67 14.27 -4.44
C LEU A 307 3.13 15.73 -4.56
N GLY A 308 2.20 16.69 -4.46
CA GLY A 308 2.52 18.12 -4.40
C GLY A 308 3.48 18.46 -3.27
N SER A 309 3.19 17.98 -2.05
CA SER A 309 4.03 18.21 -0.88
C SER A 309 5.44 17.64 -1.03
N LEU A 310 5.54 16.41 -1.56
CA LEU A 310 6.83 15.77 -1.80
C LEU A 310 7.59 16.48 -2.93
N GLY A 311 6.88 17.01 -3.93
CA GLY A 311 7.46 17.82 -4.99
C GLY A 311 8.04 19.15 -4.48
N GLU A 312 7.36 19.81 -3.54
CA GLU A 312 7.91 21.01 -2.88
C GLU A 312 9.10 20.65 -1.98
N ALA A 313 9.03 19.53 -1.24
CA ALA A 313 10.13 19.02 -0.41
C ALA A 313 11.38 18.60 -1.21
N LEU A 314 11.20 18.15 -2.46
CA LEU A 314 12.32 17.85 -3.37
C LEU A 314 13.16 19.11 -3.69
N GLY A 315 12.55 20.29 -3.63
CA GLY A 315 13.19 21.55 -4.02
C GLY A 315 13.15 22.64 -2.96
N ASN A 316 12.09 23.45 -2.98
CA ASN A 316 12.05 24.76 -2.34
C ASN A 316 11.61 24.73 -0.87
N GLU A 317 10.84 23.72 -0.46
CA GLU A 317 10.28 23.61 0.90
C GLU A 317 10.81 22.37 1.62
N LYS A 318 12.14 22.28 1.75
CA LYS A 318 12.77 21.20 2.51
C LYS A 318 12.39 21.28 3.99
N GLY A 319 11.93 20.16 4.54
CA GLY A 319 11.79 19.98 5.97
C GLY A 319 13.14 20.18 6.67
N TYR A 320 13.07 20.64 7.91
CA TYR A 320 14.22 20.86 8.79
C TYR A 320 13.94 20.26 10.16
N HIS A 321 15.00 20.08 10.94
CA HIS A 321 14.90 19.54 12.28
C HIS A 321 13.98 20.38 13.17
N VAL A 322 13.04 19.71 13.84
CA VAL A 322 12.17 20.32 14.84
C VAL A 322 12.28 19.52 16.13
N GLU A 323 12.69 20.20 17.20
CA GLU A 323 12.74 19.60 18.53
C GLU A 323 11.34 19.26 19.04
N LYS A 324 11.24 18.13 19.74
CA LYS A 324 10.02 17.74 20.44
C LYS A 324 9.66 18.77 21.50
N ASP A 325 8.38 18.86 21.86
CA ASP A 325 7.97 19.71 22.97
C ASP A 325 8.53 19.18 24.30
N ALA A 326 8.93 20.07 25.20
CA ALA A 326 9.54 19.69 26.47
C ALA A 326 8.57 18.93 27.39
N ARG A 327 7.26 19.12 27.19
CA ARG A 327 6.20 18.45 27.96
C ARG A 327 5.94 17.03 27.49
N THR A 328 6.43 16.62 26.32
CA THR A 328 6.13 15.30 25.77
C THR A 328 7.11 14.23 26.26
N PRO A 329 6.68 12.96 26.34
CA PRO A 329 7.57 11.86 26.69
C PRO A 329 8.71 11.68 25.67
N PRO A 330 9.73 10.85 25.98
CA PRO A 330 10.79 10.51 25.03
C PRO A 330 10.25 9.63 23.89
N ILE A 331 10.87 9.78 22.72
CA ILE A 331 10.58 8.98 21.51
C ILE A 331 11.60 7.85 21.44
N LEU A 332 11.16 6.65 21.05
CA LEU A 332 12.02 5.48 20.95
C LEU A 332 13.18 5.75 19.97
N ASN A 333 14.40 5.44 20.40
CA ASN A 333 15.64 5.69 19.65
C ASN A 333 15.90 7.16 19.25
N ASN A 334 15.13 8.12 19.75
CA ASN A 334 15.11 9.50 19.27
C ASN A 334 14.96 9.60 17.73
N GLU A 335 14.17 8.71 17.13
CA GLU A 335 13.90 8.75 15.68
C GLU A 335 13.06 9.99 15.35
N ASN A 336 13.70 11.05 14.84
CA ASN A 336 13.03 12.27 14.39
C ASN A 336 13.74 12.84 13.14
N PRO A 337 13.51 12.27 11.95
CA PRO A 337 14.14 12.74 10.73
C PRO A 337 13.62 14.13 10.32
N ASP A 338 14.46 14.94 9.68
CA ASP A 338 14.09 16.29 9.23
C ASP A 338 12.97 16.27 8.18
N GLN A 339 13.02 15.31 7.27
CA GLN A 339 12.12 15.24 6.11
C GLN A 339 11.21 14.01 6.20
N THR A 340 9.98 14.13 5.68
CA THR A 340 9.05 13.01 5.54
C THR A 340 9.65 11.92 4.64
N LEU A 341 10.29 12.33 3.54
CA LEU A 341 10.99 11.47 2.59
C LEU A 341 12.12 12.28 1.97
N GLU A 342 13.36 11.80 2.12
CA GLU A 342 14.54 12.48 1.57
C GLU A 342 14.85 12.01 0.15
N PHE A 343 15.22 12.96 -0.71
CA PHE A 343 15.59 12.71 -2.10
C PHE A 343 17.02 13.15 -2.40
N VAL A 344 17.68 12.39 -3.27
CA VAL A 344 18.99 12.73 -3.85
C VAL A 344 18.81 13.12 -5.31
N VAL A 345 19.39 14.26 -5.70
CA VAL A 345 19.40 14.73 -7.08
C VAL A 345 20.84 14.84 -7.56
N SER A 346 21.18 14.12 -8.63
CA SER A 346 22.54 14.06 -9.18
C SER A 346 22.55 14.20 -10.71
N LYS A 347 23.70 14.54 -11.29
CA LYS A 347 23.91 14.53 -12.76
C LYS A 347 24.29 13.15 -13.28
N LEU A 348 24.80 12.29 -12.41
CA LEU A 348 25.25 10.94 -12.73
C LEU A 348 24.36 9.93 -12.01
N PRO A 349 24.13 8.75 -12.58
CA PRO A 349 23.43 7.68 -11.89
C PRO A 349 24.20 7.30 -10.61
N SER A 350 23.48 7.13 -9.51
CA SER A 350 24.06 6.59 -8.27
C SER A 350 24.00 5.08 -8.31
N ALA A 351 25.13 4.40 -8.11
CA ALA A 351 25.16 2.93 -8.04
C ALA A 351 24.46 2.39 -6.78
N ASP A 352 24.37 3.23 -5.74
CA ASP A 352 23.86 2.86 -4.42
C ASP A 352 22.37 3.21 -4.24
N ALA A 353 21.72 3.78 -5.27
CA ALA A 353 20.31 4.13 -5.22
C ALA A 353 19.45 2.96 -5.69
N ASP A 354 18.73 2.33 -4.77
CA ASP A 354 17.82 1.21 -5.06
C ASP A 354 16.67 1.64 -6.00
N LEU A 355 16.22 2.89 -5.90
CA LEU A 355 15.15 3.44 -6.72
C LEU A 355 15.57 4.80 -7.28
N SER A 356 15.70 4.87 -8.60
CA SER A 356 16.02 6.11 -9.30
C SER A 356 15.29 6.23 -10.64
N ILE A 357 15.13 7.48 -11.09
CA ILE A 357 14.64 7.82 -12.41
C ILE A 357 15.55 8.88 -13.04
N ARG A 358 15.53 8.96 -14.37
CA ARG A 358 16.16 10.05 -15.12
C ARG A 358 15.10 11.02 -15.64
N TRP A 359 15.30 12.30 -15.39
CA TRP A 359 14.42 13.38 -15.85
C TRP A 359 15.24 14.64 -16.20
N ASN A 360 15.06 15.19 -17.41
CA ASN A 360 15.78 16.38 -17.92
C ASN A 360 17.30 16.38 -17.56
N ASP A 361 18.00 15.32 -17.95
CA ASP A 361 19.45 15.10 -17.74
C ASP A 361 19.92 15.03 -16.28
N ARG A 362 18.99 14.83 -15.34
CA ARG A 362 19.29 14.58 -13.92
C ARG A 362 18.70 13.26 -13.47
N TYR A 363 19.32 12.68 -12.45
CA TYR A 363 18.84 11.51 -11.75
C TYR A 363 18.21 11.95 -10.44
N TYR A 364 17.02 11.42 -10.17
CA TYR A 364 16.28 11.62 -8.94
C TYR A 364 16.14 10.26 -8.29
N ALA A 365 16.46 10.18 -7.00
CA ALA A 365 16.41 8.95 -6.23
C ALA A 365 15.91 9.22 -4.82
N VAL A 366 15.33 8.20 -4.17
CA VAL A 366 15.10 8.21 -2.72
C VAL A 366 16.44 8.02 -2.02
N ASN A 367 16.71 8.78 -0.96
CA ASN A 367 17.94 8.58 -0.18
C ASN A 367 17.83 7.30 0.68
N THR A 368 18.37 6.19 0.19
CA THR A 368 18.38 4.91 0.90
C THR A 368 19.70 4.64 1.64
N ILE A 369 20.51 5.69 1.88
CA ILE A 369 21.82 5.60 2.54
C ILE A 369 21.83 6.51 3.78
N GLY A 370 22.67 6.15 4.76
CA GLY A 370 22.86 6.94 5.96
C GLY A 370 21.89 6.59 7.10
N PRO A 371 21.85 7.42 8.16
CA PRO A 371 21.14 7.08 9.40
C PRO A 371 19.61 6.94 9.24
N HIS A 372 19.02 7.64 8.26
CA HIS A 372 17.57 7.61 8.01
C HIS A 372 17.17 6.74 6.79
N ALA A 373 18.07 5.89 6.29
CA ALA A 373 17.80 5.00 5.17
C ALA A 373 16.53 4.14 5.36
N ARG A 374 16.36 3.56 6.57
CA ARG A 374 15.18 2.75 6.91
C ARG A 374 13.90 3.59 6.88
N TRP A 375 13.93 4.79 7.45
CA TRP A 375 12.82 5.73 7.42
C TRP A 375 12.42 6.05 5.97
N ASN A 376 13.37 6.44 5.12
CA ASN A 376 13.09 6.80 3.73
C ASN A 376 12.51 5.63 2.92
N ARG A 377 12.98 4.40 3.14
CA ARG A 377 12.39 3.19 2.53
C ARG A 377 10.95 2.97 3.00
N ASN A 378 10.70 3.07 4.30
CA ASN A 378 9.36 2.92 4.86
C ASN A 378 8.40 4.03 4.38
N ALA A 379 8.89 5.27 4.27
CA ALA A 379 8.15 6.41 3.74
C ALA A 379 7.75 6.18 2.28
N PHE A 380 8.67 5.69 1.45
CA PHE A 380 8.38 5.38 0.06
C PHE A 380 7.41 4.19 -0.07
N GLN A 381 7.57 3.15 0.75
CA GLN A 381 6.63 2.04 0.82
C GLN A 381 5.23 2.51 1.23
N LEU A 382 5.12 3.42 2.21
CA LEU A 382 3.85 4.03 2.60
C LEU A 382 3.23 4.80 1.42
N LEU A 383 4.02 5.60 0.69
CA LEU A 383 3.54 6.30 -0.50
C LEU A 383 2.98 5.33 -1.55
N PHE A 384 3.67 4.21 -1.77
CA PHE A 384 3.23 3.15 -2.67
C PHE A 384 1.90 2.52 -2.22
N LEU A 385 1.75 2.22 -0.93
CA LEU A 385 0.50 1.69 -0.38
C LEU A 385 -0.65 2.68 -0.52
N LEU A 386 -0.42 3.96 -0.22
CA LEU A 386 -1.42 5.02 -0.39
C LEU A 386 -1.84 5.18 -1.86
N PHE A 387 -0.91 4.98 -2.79
CA PHE A 387 -1.24 4.92 -4.21
C PHE A 387 -2.13 3.73 -4.54
N GLN A 388 -1.77 2.53 -4.08
CA GLN A 388 -2.59 1.33 -4.30
C GLN A 388 -4.00 1.51 -3.75
N MET A 389 -4.14 2.03 -2.52
CA MET A 389 -5.43 2.35 -1.91
C MET A 389 -6.24 3.42 -2.67
N THR A 390 -5.62 4.18 -3.56
CA THR A 390 -6.30 5.13 -4.46
C THR A 390 -6.77 4.45 -5.76
N VAL A 391 -6.01 3.47 -6.25
CA VAL A 391 -6.26 2.79 -7.54
C VAL A 391 -7.18 1.57 -7.41
N THR A 392 -7.16 0.83 -6.30
CA THR A 392 -7.83 -0.49 -6.19
C THR A 392 -9.36 -0.45 -6.13
N ASP A 393 -9.99 0.72 -6.01
CA ASP A 393 -11.46 0.86 -6.08
C ASP A 393 -12.00 0.84 -7.52
N LEU A 394 -11.18 0.52 -8.53
CA LEU A 394 -11.62 0.44 -9.93
C LEU A 394 -12.42 -0.85 -10.20
N PRO A 395 -13.71 -0.78 -10.61
CA PRO A 395 -14.32 -1.90 -11.29
C PRO A 395 -13.50 -2.14 -12.57
N ARG A 396 -12.95 -3.35 -12.72
CA ARG A 396 -12.21 -3.76 -13.92
C ARG A 396 -13.19 -3.88 -15.09
N ILE A 397 -13.62 -2.77 -15.66
CA ILE A 397 -14.46 -2.72 -16.85
C ILE A 397 -13.55 -2.42 -18.05
N GLY A 398 -13.71 -3.24 -19.09
CA GLY A 398 -12.82 -3.33 -20.25
C GLY A 398 -12.47 -2.00 -20.91
N VAL A 399 -11.27 -1.51 -20.61
CA VAL A 399 -10.62 -0.45 -21.37
C VAL A 399 -9.87 -1.08 -22.55
N PRO A 400 -9.92 -0.50 -23.77
CA PRO A 400 -9.14 -0.99 -24.90
C PRO A 400 -7.64 -0.96 -24.58
N SER A 401 -7.03 -2.14 -24.63
CA SER A 401 -5.61 -2.38 -24.41
C SER A 401 -4.79 -1.97 -25.63
N ILE A 402 -3.83 -1.05 -25.46
CA ILE A 402 -2.80 -0.84 -26.49
C ILE A 402 -1.80 -1.99 -26.38
N THR A 403 -1.72 -2.79 -27.44
CA THR A 403 -0.83 -3.95 -27.56
C THR A 403 0.40 -3.55 -28.36
N ILE A 404 1.58 -3.57 -27.73
CA ILE A 404 2.86 -3.42 -28.44
C ILE A 404 3.51 -4.80 -28.49
N ALA A 405 3.60 -5.37 -29.70
CA ALA A 405 4.44 -6.54 -29.97
C ALA A 405 5.88 -6.06 -30.20
N LYS A 406 6.85 -6.71 -29.54
CA LYS A 406 8.27 -6.40 -29.69
C LYS A 406 8.98 -7.39 -30.59
#